data_AF-A0AAD4GFJ5-F1
#
_entry.id   AF-A0AAD4GFJ5-F1
#
_cell.length_a   1.000
_cell.length_b   1.000
_cell.length_c   1.000
_cell.angle_alpha   90.00
_cell.angle_beta   90.00
_cell.angle_gamma   90.00
#
_symmetry.space_group_name_H-M   'P 1'
#
loop_
_entity.id
_entity.type
_entity.pdbx_description
1 polymer ?
#
loop_
_entity_poly.entity_id
_entity_poly.type
_entity_poly.pdbx_seq_one_letter_code
_entity_poly.pdbx_strand_id
1 'polypeptide(L)'
;PYLLQWKCSSSANDIGIYGELFYSQVFITEHRQLQNMAPDSANSGCTLPRHIVALMFWSDTTQLTSFGNANLWLLYLYFGNKSKYQ
;
A
#
# COMPACT_ATOMS: atom_id res chain seq x y z
N PRO A 1 2.04 11.38 -1.99
CA PRO A 1 1.33 10.71 -0.88
C PRO A 1 0.67 11.73 0.04
N TYR A 2 -0.58 11.48 0.41
CA TYR A 2 -1.31 12.28 1.38
C TYR A 2 -1.04 11.80 2.82
N LEU A 3 -1.07 12.71 3.79
CA LEU A 3 -0.99 12.35 5.21
C LEU A 3 -2.41 12.33 5.77
N LEU A 4 -2.81 11.23 6.40
CA LEU A 4 -4.06 11.15 7.15
C LEU A 4 -3.75 11.35 8.63
N GLN A 5 -4.09 12.53 9.14
CA GLN A 5 -3.80 12.94 10.50
C GLN A 5 -5.09 13.37 11.18
N TRP A 6 -5.28 12.88 12.41
CA TRP A 6 -6.29 13.40 13.31
C TRP A 6 -5.68 14.49 14.19
N LYS A 7 -6.35 15.64 14.25
CA LYS A 7 -5.96 16.76 15.09
C LYS A 7 -6.98 16.93 16.20
N CYS A 8 -6.59 16.65 17.44
CA CYS A 8 -7.43 16.98 18.59
C CYS A 8 -7.31 18.46 18.91
N SER A 9 -8.41 19.12 19.30
CA SER A 9 -8.32 20.51 19.76
C SER A 9 -7.63 20.65 21.12
N SER A 10 -7.50 19.56 21.90
CA SER A 10 -6.96 19.55 23.26
C SER A 10 -5.58 18.92 23.39
N SER A 11 -5.03 18.28 22.36
CA SER A 11 -3.69 17.70 22.37
C SER A 11 -2.77 18.42 21.38
N ALA A 12 -1.52 18.68 21.79
CA ALA A 12 -0.55 19.38 20.95
C ALA A 12 -0.03 18.57 19.75
N ASN A 13 -0.23 17.24 19.75
CA ASN A 13 0.35 16.36 18.74
C ASN A 13 -0.73 15.81 17.79
N ASP A 14 -0.45 15.89 16.50
CA ASP A 14 -1.24 15.24 15.45
C ASP A 14 -1.03 13.72 15.49
N ILE A 15 -2.10 12.93 15.44
CA ILE A 15 -2.06 11.48 15.48
C ILE A 15 -2.21 10.93 14.06
N GLY A 16 -1.26 10.11 13.60
CA GLY A 16 -1.38 9.40 12.32
C GLY A 16 -2.50 8.37 12.35
N ILE A 17 -3.45 8.47 11.41
CA ILE A 17 -4.55 7.52 11.30
C ILE A 17 -4.15 6.39 10.36
N TYR A 18 -4.34 5.15 10.82
CA TYR A 18 -4.21 3.99 9.95
C TYR A 18 -5.47 3.85 9.07
N GLY A 19 -5.26 3.83 7.76
CA GLY A 19 -6.33 3.69 6.78
C GLY A 19 -5.89 2.78 5.65
N GLU A 20 -5.96 3.28 4.43
CA GLU A 20 -5.47 2.56 3.25
C GLU A 20 -3.93 2.44 3.26
N LEU A 21 -3.39 1.43 2.58
CA LEU A 21 -1.96 1.10 2.66
C LEU A 21 -1.05 2.26 2.25
N PHE A 22 -1.47 3.07 1.28
CA PHE A 22 -0.70 4.21 0.82
C PHE A 22 -0.74 5.43 1.76
N TYR A 23 -1.56 5.39 2.82
CA TYR A 23 -1.45 6.27 3.99
C TYR A 23 -0.47 5.73 5.05
N SER A 24 -0.01 4.48 4.93
CA SER A 24 0.91 3.89 5.91
C SER A 24 2.22 4.67 5.97
N GLN A 25 2.74 4.83 7.19
CA GLN A 25 4.02 5.50 7.42
C GLN A 25 5.17 4.85 6.65
N VAL A 26 5.13 3.51 6.50
CA VAL A 26 6.12 2.75 5.72
C VAL A 26 6.04 3.18 4.26
N PHE A 27 4.85 3.16 3.65
CA PHE A 27 4.67 3.55 2.25
C PHE A 27 5.10 5.00 1.99
N ILE A 28 4.76 5.93 2.89
CA ILE A 28 5.17 7.34 2.80
C ILE A 28 6.70 7.47 2.88
N THR A 29 7.33 6.73 3.79
CA THR A 29 8.77 6.77 4.01
C THR A 29 9.52 6.24 2.79
N GLU A 30 9.14 5.06 2.31
CA GLU A 30 9.70 4.47 1.10
C GLU A 30 9.48 5.38 -0.12
N HIS A 31 8.28 5.96 -0.25
CA HIS A 31 7.98 6.86 -1.36
C HIS A 31 8.90 8.09 -1.34
N ARG A 32 9.14 8.68 -0.16
CA ARG A 32 10.08 9.80 -0.02
C ARG A 32 11.51 9.39 -0.35
N GLN A 33 11.95 8.23 0.13
CA GLN A 33 13.29 7.73 -0.18
C GLN A 33 13.48 7.57 -1.69
N LEU A 34 12.53 6.94 -2.38
CA LEU A 34 12.56 6.73 -3.82
C LEU A 34 12.55 8.04 -4.62
N GLN A 35 11.83 9.07 -4.17
CA GLN A 35 11.90 10.40 -4.81
C GLN A 35 13.24 11.11 -4.57
N ASN A 36 13.85 10.93 -3.39
CA ASN A 36 15.09 11.59 -3.01
C ASN A 36 16.35 10.89 -3.55
N MET A 37 16.23 9.67 -4.05
CA MET A 37 17.34 8.97 -4.70
C MET A 37 17.84 9.76 -5.90
N ALA A 38 19.16 9.91 -6.02
CA ALA A 38 19.77 10.44 -7.24
C ALA A 38 19.40 9.55 -8.44
N PRO A 39 19.30 10.09 -9.66
CA PRO A 39 19.14 9.27 -10.85
C PRO A 39 20.32 8.30 -10.94
N ASP A 40 20.05 7.01 -11.12
CA ASP A 40 21.11 6.04 -11.37
C ASP A 40 21.93 6.46 -12.59
N SER A 41 23.23 6.20 -12.58
CA SER A 41 24.12 6.55 -13.70
C SER A 41 23.65 5.95 -15.04
N ALA A 42 22.98 4.79 -14.99
CA ALA A 42 22.33 4.13 -16.13
C ALA A 42 21.03 4.82 -16.60
N ASN A 43 20.40 5.62 -15.73
CA ASN A 43 19.12 6.30 -15.95
C ASN A 43 19.28 7.84 -15.96
N SER A 44 20.48 8.34 -16.21
CA SER A 44 20.81 9.78 -16.19
C SER A 44 20.00 10.65 -17.18
N GLY A 45 19.31 10.03 -18.14
CA GLY A 45 18.36 10.68 -19.06
C GLY A 45 16.88 10.33 -18.85
N CYS A 46 16.53 9.57 -17.80
CA CYS A 46 15.15 9.15 -17.57
C CYS A 46 14.38 10.21 -16.77
N THR A 47 13.52 10.96 -17.45
CA THR A 47 12.68 12.02 -16.85
C THR A 47 11.32 11.50 -16.37
N LEU A 48 11.08 10.18 -16.42
CA LEU A 48 9.81 9.59 -16.02
C LEU A 48 9.64 9.63 -14.49
N PRO A 49 8.42 9.86 -14.00
CA PRO A 49 8.18 9.88 -12.57
C PRO A 49 8.37 8.47 -11.99
N ARG A 50 9.06 8.39 -10.86
CA ARG A 50 9.28 7.15 -10.13
C ARG A 50 8.10 6.90 -9.20
N HIS A 51 7.57 5.68 -9.20
CA HIS A 51 6.41 5.32 -8.39
C HIS A 51 6.63 4.01 -7.64
N ILE A 52 6.04 3.91 -6.45
CA ILE A 52 5.98 2.66 -5.69
C ILE A 52 4.69 1.94 -6.04
N VAL A 53 4.79 0.63 -6.26
CA VAL A 53 3.63 -0.24 -6.47
C VAL A 53 3.35 -1.02 -5.20
N ALA A 54 2.25 -0.69 -4.52
CA ALA A 54 1.75 -1.47 -3.40
C ALA A 54 1.00 -2.72 -3.89
N LEU A 55 1.35 -3.88 -3.34
CA LEU A 55 0.70 -5.16 -3.59
C LEU A 55 0.09 -5.69 -2.29
N MET A 56 -1.19 -6.07 -2.34
CA MET A 56 -1.92 -6.69 -1.23
C MET A 56 -2.27 -8.13 -1.60
N PHE A 57 -1.81 -9.08 -0.78
CA PHE A 57 -2.11 -10.49 -0.95
C PHE A 57 -3.13 -10.95 0.09
N TRP A 58 -4.10 -11.74 -0.34
CA TRP A 58 -5.10 -12.35 0.53
C TRP A 58 -5.29 -13.82 0.14
N SER A 59 -5.66 -14.64 1.12
CA SER A 59 -5.91 -16.06 0.90
C SER A 59 -7.09 -16.47 1.76
N ASP A 60 -8.16 -16.94 1.12
CA ASP A 60 -9.33 -17.49 1.79
C ASP A 60 -9.50 -18.96 1.40
N THR A 61 -9.93 -19.76 2.37
CA THR A 61 -10.28 -21.16 2.13
C THR A 61 -11.65 -21.22 1.45
N THR A 62 -11.71 -21.72 0.21
CA THR A 62 -12.99 -22.04 -0.43
C THR A 62 -13.26 -23.54 -0.31
N GLN A 63 -14.38 -23.88 0.32
CA GLN A 63 -14.82 -25.27 0.44
C GLN A 63 -15.44 -25.69 -0.92
N LEU A 64 -14.76 -26.58 -1.64
CA LEU A 64 -15.09 -26.86 -3.05
C LEU A 64 -16.29 -27.81 -3.22
N THR A 65 -16.66 -28.55 -2.17
CA THR A 65 -17.68 -29.61 -2.26
C THR A 65 -18.51 -29.73 -0.99
N SER A 66 -19.84 -29.86 -1.12
CA SER A 66 -20.76 -29.97 0.03
C SER A 66 -20.66 -31.30 0.79
N PHE A 67 -19.97 -32.31 0.24
CA PHE A 67 -19.82 -33.65 0.82
C PHE A 67 -18.37 -34.19 0.78
N GLY A 68 -17.37 -33.33 0.56
CA GLY A 68 -15.97 -33.72 0.48
C GLY A 68 -15.03 -32.73 1.15
N ASN A 69 -13.90 -33.20 1.67
CA ASN A 69 -12.90 -32.39 2.38
C ASN A 69 -11.85 -31.79 1.43
N ALA A 70 -12.31 -31.26 0.29
CA ALA A 70 -11.45 -30.58 -0.67
C ALA A 70 -11.50 -29.07 -0.42
N ASN A 71 -10.37 -28.50 0.00
CA ASN A 71 -10.19 -27.07 0.20
C ASN A 71 -9.29 -26.51 -0.90
N LEU A 72 -9.71 -25.43 -1.55
CA LEU A 72 -8.87 -24.66 -2.45
C LEU A 72 -8.44 -23.37 -1.75
N TRP A 73 -7.17 -23.00 -1.93
CA TRP A 73 -6.60 -21.75 -1.42
C TRP A 73 -6.39 -20.80 -2.59
N LEU A 74 -7.33 -19.88 -2.79
CA LEU A 74 -7.19 -18.85 -3.82
C LEU A 74 -6.29 -17.74 -3.29
N LEU A 75 -5.19 -17.48 -4.00
CA LEU A 75 -4.34 -16.33 -3.74
C LEU A 75 -4.89 -15.13 -4.52
N TYR A 76 -5.42 -14.16 -3.80
CA TYR A 76 -5.89 -12.89 -4.36
C TYR A 76 -4.76 -11.86 -4.32
N LEU A 77 -4.64 -11.09 -5.39
CA LEU A 77 -3.73 -9.96 -5.50
C LEU A 77 -4.53 -8.69 -5.81
N TYR A 78 -4.26 -7.62 -5.06
CA TYR A 78 -4.84 -6.30 -5.31
C TYR A 78 -3.78 -5.20 -5.27
N PHE A 79 -3.95 -4.17 -6.11
CA PHE A 79 -3.07 -3.00 -6.09
C PHE A 79 -3.46 -2.04 -4.96
N GLY A 80 -2.64 -1.98 -3.93
CA GLY A 80 -2.86 -1.12 -2.76
C GLY A 80 -2.68 0.37 -3.02
N ASN A 81 -2.35 0.78 -4.24
CA ASN A 81 -2.20 2.18 -4.67
C ASN A 81 -3.55 2.86 -4.99
N LYS A 82 -4.62 2.07 -5.10
CA LYS A 82 -5.97 2.54 -5.37
C LYS A 82 -6.79 2.48 -4.10
N SER A 83 -7.65 3.48 -3.94
CA SER A 83 -8.63 3.44 -2.86
C SER A 83 -9.62 2.30 -3.11
N LYS A 84 -10.04 1.64 -2.03
CA LYS A 84 -11.08 0.61 -2.10
C LYS A 84 -12.47 1.20 -2.40
N TYR A 85 -12.64 2.51 -2.22
CA TYR A 85 -13.92 3.21 -2.30
C TYR A 85 -14.09 4.03 -3.60
N GLN A 86 -13.23 3.81 -4.59
CA GLN A 86 -13.42 4.34 -5.95
C GLN A 86 -14.44 3.50 -6.71
#